data_AF-A0A4S8MQ56-F1
#
_entry.id   AF-A0A4S8MQ56-F1
#
_cell.length_a   1.000
_cell.length_b   1.000
_cell.length_c   1.000
_cell.angle_alpha   90.00
_cell.angle_beta   90.00
_cell.angle_gamma   90.00
#
_symmetry.space_group_name_H-M   'P 1'
#
loop_
_entity.id
_entity.type
_entity.pdbx_description
1 polymer ?
#
loop_
_entity_poly.entity_id
_entity_poly.type
_entity_poly.pdbx_seq_one_letter_code
_entity_poly.pdbx_strand_id
1 'polypeptide(L)'
;MFNGLGLLLVTQLHLILATVVFKNFSGLVGTFSELTDFLSNSSVDEDPNQFRPSEEDVAVVRQDLLKLLPLELIDDIFDYARYWPSVSAFRGGPSASCAITNLVHDGQSRCYLVTPPIPGDSKLTVATEPTRHRRVREVRFRIRSHDQGWGGDANHRGTYNGSSTWFEAVILRPASELGHPSWYQNVLTGPTSLLGPDALQTLSSSSLQDNDDQPRRWHIQSNVTASGKFRDHVVTWRTTDEANPEEEQLYDRAKGRMGRGHELVRSLRAGDRLAIIAKALLPGWVNHVASASAEIFY
;
A
#
# COMPACT_ATOMS: atom_id res chain seq x y z
N MET A 1 24.88 16.11 26.55
CA MET A 1 25.09 15.00 25.60
C MET A 1 23.95 15.05 24.61
N PHE A 2 24.19 15.66 23.45
CA PHE A 2 23.24 15.66 22.34
C PHE A 2 23.47 14.39 21.53
N ASN A 3 22.45 13.55 21.42
CA ASN A 3 22.52 12.26 20.73
C ASN A 3 22.63 12.48 19.21
N GLY A 4 23.55 11.75 18.57
CA GLY A 4 23.96 11.91 17.17
C GLY A 4 22.90 11.71 16.07
N LEU A 5 21.64 11.45 16.43
CA LEU A 5 20.53 11.36 15.46
C LEU A 5 20.04 12.74 14.97
N GLY A 6 20.14 13.79 15.79
CA GLY A 6 19.76 15.14 15.37
C GLY A 6 20.70 15.72 14.29
N LEU A 7 21.97 15.33 14.30
CA LEU A 7 22.95 15.81 13.34
C LEU A 7 22.72 15.20 11.94
N LEU A 8 22.30 13.94 11.87
CA LEU A 8 22.03 13.26 10.59
C LEU A 8 20.81 13.85 9.88
N LEU A 9 19.75 14.16 10.64
CA LEU A 9 18.55 14.83 10.13
C LEU A 9 18.88 16.24 9.63
N VAL A 10 19.70 17.00 10.37
CA VAL A 10 20.14 18.34 9.94
C VAL A 10 21.02 18.27 8.68
N THR A 11 21.88 17.25 8.53
CA THR A 11 22.71 17.09 7.32
C THR A 11 21.91 16.66 6.10
N GLN A 12 20.92 15.77 6.24
CA GLN A 12 20.04 15.42 5.13
C GLN A 12 19.12 16.58 4.75
N LEU A 13 18.59 17.32 5.74
CA LEU A 13 17.80 18.52 5.48
C LEU A 13 18.64 19.61 4.81
N HIS A 14 19.92 19.77 5.18
CA HIS A 14 20.87 20.67 4.51
C HIS A 14 21.15 20.25 3.07
N LEU A 15 21.30 18.94 2.78
CA LEU A 15 21.46 18.47 1.40
C LEU A 15 20.21 18.72 0.56
N ILE A 16 19.02 18.50 1.13
CA ILE A 16 17.73 18.73 0.46
C ILE A 16 17.52 20.23 0.25
N LEU A 17 17.75 21.07 1.26
CA LEU A 17 17.73 22.53 1.16
C LEU A 17 18.74 23.04 0.15
N ALA A 18 19.98 22.52 0.14
CA ALA A 18 20.97 22.87 -0.87
C ALA A 18 20.46 22.53 -2.27
N THR A 19 19.91 21.34 -2.48
CA THR A 19 19.40 20.91 -3.79
C THR A 19 18.20 21.75 -4.26
N VAL A 20 17.30 22.14 -3.35
CA VAL A 20 16.12 22.97 -3.63
C VAL A 20 16.51 24.44 -3.85
N VAL A 21 17.45 24.98 -3.08
CA VAL A 21 17.98 26.34 -3.25
C VAL A 21 18.76 26.45 -4.57
N PHE A 22 19.52 25.43 -4.96
CA PHE A 22 20.28 25.42 -6.22
C PHE A 22 19.39 25.31 -7.47
N LYS A 23 18.22 24.65 -7.41
CA LYS A 23 17.28 24.63 -8.54
C LYS A 23 16.61 25.99 -8.83
N ASN A 24 16.48 26.85 -7.82
CA ASN A 24 15.84 28.17 -7.96
C ASN A 24 16.82 29.32 -8.23
N PHE A 25 18.13 29.10 -8.11
CA PHE A 25 19.16 30.04 -8.56
C PHE A 25 19.83 29.51 -9.83
N SER A 26 19.19 29.76 -10.97
CA SER A 26 19.82 29.61 -12.30
C SER A 26 20.93 30.66 -12.46
N GLY A 27 22.12 30.33 -11.95
CA GLY A 27 23.23 31.26 -11.96
C GLY A 27 24.53 30.73 -11.39
N LEU A 28 24.89 29.45 -11.61
CA LEU A 28 26.29 29.03 -11.66
C LEU A 28 26.38 27.66 -12.36
N VAL A 29 26.91 27.66 -13.58
CA VAL A 29 27.12 26.47 -14.40
C VAL A 29 28.39 25.77 -13.93
N GLY A 30 28.27 24.54 -13.44
CA GLY A 30 29.41 23.63 -13.31
C GLY A 30 29.34 22.64 -12.16
N THR A 31 28.46 21.62 -12.26
CA THR A 31 28.50 20.35 -11.49
C THR A 31 27.43 19.33 -11.95
N PHE A 32 26.55 19.69 -12.90
CA PHE A 32 25.34 18.92 -13.24
C PHE A 32 25.58 17.47 -13.71
N SER A 33 26.75 17.15 -14.28
CA SER A 33 27.04 15.82 -14.83
C SER A 33 27.30 14.74 -13.78
N GLU A 34 27.83 15.10 -12.60
CA GLU A 34 28.21 14.12 -11.57
C GLU A 34 27.01 13.72 -10.69
N LEU A 35 26.02 14.60 -10.55
CA LEU A 35 24.80 14.36 -9.76
C LEU A 35 23.76 13.53 -10.52
N THR A 36 23.69 13.64 -11.85
CA THR A 36 22.79 12.83 -12.67
C THR A 36 23.18 11.36 -12.67
N ASP A 37 24.48 11.06 -12.68
CA ASP A 37 25.00 9.69 -12.63
C ASP A 37 24.81 9.04 -11.25
N PHE A 38 24.74 9.85 -10.17
CA PHE A 38 24.45 9.37 -8.83
C PHE A 38 22.95 9.03 -8.65
N LEU A 39 22.07 9.80 -9.26
CA LEU A 39 20.61 9.60 -9.18
C LEU A 39 20.09 8.53 -10.16
N SER A 40 20.80 8.25 -11.26
CA SER A 40 20.40 7.22 -12.22
C SER A 40 20.72 5.79 -11.76
N ASN A 41 21.61 5.63 -10.78
CA ASN A 41 22.11 4.32 -10.33
C ASN A 41 21.59 3.85 -8.96
N SER A 42 20.72 4.61 -8.29
CA SER A 42 20.08 4.12 -7.07
C SER A 42 18.88 3.23 -7.43
N SER A 43 19.15 1.95 -7.70
CA SER A 43 18.13 0.92 -7.51
C SER A 43 17.68 1.01 -6.05
N VAL A 44 16.46 1.49 -5.82
CA VAL A 44 15.90 1.75 -4.50
C VAL A 44 15.61 0.42 -3.80
N ASP A 45 16.66 -0.21 -3.30
CA ASP A 45 16.54 -1.25 -2.28
C ASP A 45 16.22 -0.51 -0.97
N GLU A 46 14.95 -0.54 -0.56
CA GLU A 46 14.45 0.27 0.54
C GLU A 46 14.99 -0.19 1.90
N ASP A 47 15.76 0.70 2.54
CA ASP A 47 16.38 0.49 3.84
C ASP A 47 15.33 0.22 4.94
N PRO A 48 15.38 -0.92 5.64
CA PRO A 48 14.51 -1.20 6.80
C PRO A 48 14.64 -0.16 7.94
N ASN A 49 15.65 0.71 7.92
CA ASN A 49 15.82 1.83 8.84
C ASN A 49 15.20 3.16 8.38
N GLN A 50 14.40 3.17 7.32
CA GLN A 50 13.72 4.40 6.90
C GLN A 50 12.79 4.92 8.01
N PHE A 51 13.13 6.08 8.56
CA PHE A 51 12.35 6.76 9.59
C PHE A 51 10.93 7.07 9.08
N ARG A 52 9.92 6.76 9.90
CA ARG A 52 8.50 7.01 9.60
C ARG A 52 8.01 8.13 10.51
N PRO A 53 7.84 9.36 10.00
CA PRO A 53 7.41 10.46 10.84
C PRO A 53 5.97 10.24 11.31
N SER A 54 5.68 10.62 12.56
CA SER A 54 4.30 10.76 13.02
C SER A 54 3.66 12.04 12.48
N GLU A 55 2.35 12.19 12.62
CA GLU A 55 1.65 13.44 12.27
C GLU A 55 2.20 14.65 13.05
N GLU A 56 2.57 14.42 14.31
CA GLU A 56 3.16 15.42 15.20
C GLU A 56 4.55 15.82 14.70
N ASP A 57 5.38 14.86 14.27
CA ASP A 57 6.69 15.15 13.69
C ASP A 57 6.57 15.98 12.42
N VAL A 58 5.63 15.64 11.53
CA VAL A 58 5.38 16.41 10.31
C VAL A 58 4.88 17.82 10.63
N ALA A 59 4.00 17.97 11.63
CA ALA A 59 3.51 19.28 12.06
C ALA A 59 4.63 20.16 12.64
N VAL A 60 5.49 19.61 13.50
CA VAL A 60 6.63 20.31 14.09
C VAL A 60 7.61 20.76 13.01
N VAL A 61 8.02 19.85 12.12
CA VAL A 61 8.95 20.20 11.03
C VAL A 61 8.33 21.25 10.10
N ARG A 62 7.03 21.14 9.79
CA ARG A 62 6.33 22.16 8.99
C ARG A 62 6.36 23.52 9.68
N GLN A 63 6.06 23.58 10.97
CA GLN A 63 6.07 24.82 11.74
C GLN A 63 7.46 25.48 11.77
N ASP A 64 8.52 24.67 11.84
CA ASP A 64 9.89 25.17 11.81
C ASP A 64 10.29 25.67 10.42
N LEU A 65 9.92 24.95 9.36
CA LEU A 65 10.20 25.36 7.98
C LEU A 65 9.41 26.60 7.56
N LEU A 66 8.20 26.81 8.08
CA LEU A 66 7.37 28.00 7.84
C LEU A 66 8.03 29.30 8.31
N LYS A 67 9.00 29.23 9.22
CA LYS A 67 9.80 30.38 9.64
C LYS A 67 10.79 30.85 8.55
N LEU A 68 11.05 30.01 7.56
CA LEU A 68 12.11 30.20 6.55
C LEU A 68 11.58 30.17 5.11
N LEU A 69 10.52 29.41 4.83
CA LEU A 69 10.04 29.11 3.49
C LEU A 69 8.52 29.33 3.34
N PRO A 70 8.05 29.75 2.15
CA PRO A 70 6.63 29.68 1.79
C PRO A 70 6.08 28.25 1.83
N LEU A 71 4.79 28.11 2.12
CA LEU A 71 4.11 26.81 2.27
C LEU A 71 4.30 25.88 1.06
N GLU A 72 4.19 26.38 -0.16
CA GLU A 72 4.31 25.54 -1.37
C GLU A 72 5.70 24.88 -1.48
N LEU A 73 6.79 25.58 -1.09
CA LEU A 73 8.13 25.00 -1.10
C LEU A 73 8.31 23.95 0.00
N ILE A 74 7.62 24.12 1.13
CA ILE A 74 7.65 23.14 2.22
C ILE A 74 6.96 21.86 1.80
N ASP A 75 5.81 21.99 1.14
CA ASP A 75 5.07 20.85 0.59
C ASP A 75 5.90 20.13 -0.47
N ASP A 76 6.57 20.87 -1.37
CA ASP A 76 7.51 20.29 -2.35
C ASP A 76 8.65 19.54 -1.65
N ILE A 77 9.24 20.10 -0.58
CA ILE A 77 10.29 19.43 0.21
C ILE A 77 9.77 18.14 0.83
N PHE A 78 8.58 18.15 1.43
CA PHE A 78 7.98 16.95 2.03
C PHE A 78 7.68 15.88 0.99
N ASP A 79 7.11 16.26 -0.15
CA ASP A 79 6.81 15.34 -1.24
C ASP A 79 8.10 14.76 -1.87
N TYR A 80 9.15 15.56 -2.07
CA TYR A 80 10.45 15.07 -2.54
C TYR A 80 11.15 14.16 -1.52
N ALA A 81 11.10 14.51 -0.23
CA ALA A 81 11.73 13.73 0.84
C ALA A 81 10.90 12.49 1.23
N ARG A 82 9.68 12.35 0.69
CA ARG A 82 8.69 11.35 1.14
C ARG A 82 8.49 11.41 2.66
N TYR A 83 8.52 12.62 3.23
CA TYR A 83 8.39 12.86 4.67
C TYR A 83 6.89 12.92 5.03
N TRP A 84 6.24 11.76 4.94
CA TRP A 84 4.80 11.61 5.12
C TRP A 84 4.48 10.71 6.31
N PRO A 85 3.45 11.04 7.11
CA PRO A 85 2.92 10.10 8.08
C PRO A 85 2.41 8.83 7.40
N SER A 86 2.33 7.75 8.18
CA SER A 86 1.77 6.48 7.70
C SER A 86 0.98 5.74 8.76
N VAL A 87 -0.04 5.03 8.32
CA VAL A 87 -0.65 3.95 9.10
C VAL A 87 -0.22 2.61 8.53
N SER A 88 0.00 1.64 9.41
CA SER A 88 0.41 0.30 8.98
C SER A 88 -0.26 -0.79 9.80
N ALA A 89 -0.37 -1.95 9.19
CA ALA A 89 -0.65 -3.19 9.90
C ALA A 89 0.33 -4.27 9.44
N PHE A 90 0.66 -5.16 10.36
CA PHE A 90 1.51 -6.31 10.10
C PHE A 90 0.92 -7.53 10.81
N ARG A 91 0.94 -8.66 10.11
CA ARG A 91 0.62 -9.98 10.66
C ARG A 91 1.75 -10.93 10.29
N GLY A 92 2.41 -11.50 11.29
CA GLY A 92 3.50 -12.46 11.15
C GLY A 92 3.63 -13.37 12.38
N GLY A 93 4.50 -14.38 12.29
CA GLY A 93 4.71 -15.37 13.35
C GLY A 93 3.80 -16.61 13.27
N PRO A 94 3.81 -17.49 14.29
CA PRO A 94 3.13 -18.79 14.23
C PRO A 94 1.62 -18.70 13.98
N SER A 95 0.95 -17.72 14.59
CA SER A 95 -0.50 -17.50 14.44
C SER A 95 -0.89 -16.77 13.15
N ALA A 96 0.09 -16.29 12.37
CA ALA A 96 -0.12 -15.64 11.08
C ALA A 96 -0.12 -16.63 9.92
N SER A 97 0.57 -17.78 10.09
CA SER A 97 0.69 -18.77 9.02
C SER A 97 -0.66 -19.41 8.74
N CYS A 98 -1.16 -19.31 7.51
CA CYS A 98 -2.37 -20.00 7.12
C CYS A 98 -2.31 -20.55 5.69
N ALA A 99 -3.05 -21.63 5.48
CA ALA A 99 -3.28 -22.24 4.18
C ALA A 99 -4.73 -21.92 3.77
N ILE A 100 -4.89 -21.19 2.66
CA ILE A 100 -6.19 -20.90 2.06
C ILE A 100 -6.45 -21.92 0.96
N THR A 101 -7.56 -22.62 1.05
CA THR A 101 -7.93 -23.75 0.17
C THR A 101 -9.35 -23.57 -0.35
N ASN A 102 -9.62 -23.98 -1.58
CA ASN A 102 -11.00 -24.10 -2.07
C ASN A 102 -11.54 -25.53 -1.85
N LEU A 103 -12.03 -25.82 -0.63
CA LEU A 103 -12.54 -27.16 -0.25
C LEU A 103 -14.01 -27.40 -0.62
N VAL A 104 -14.78 -26.32 -0.78
CA VAL A 104 -16.21 -26.32 -1.13
C VAL A 104 -16.29 -25.33 -2.28
N HIS A 105 -16.65 -25.77 -3.49
CA HIS A 105 -16.57 -25.07 -4.80
C HIS A 105 -17.13 -23.62 -4.88
N ASP A 106 -16.70 -22.72 -3.99
CA ASP A 106 -17.22 -21.37 -3.79
C ASP A 106 -16.06 -20.34 -3.65
N GLY A 107 -14.82 -20.76 -3.94
CA GLY A 107 -13.69 -19.84 -4.08
C GLY A 107 -13.34 -19.12 -2.77
N GLN A 108 -13.09 -19.90 -1.71
CA GLN A 108 -12.87 -19.37 -0.37
C GLN A 108 -11.81 -18.26 -0.37
N SER A 109 -12.28 -17.05 -0.07
CA SER A 109 -11.46 -15.87 0.17
C SER A 109 -11.26 -15.73 1.67
N ARG A 110 -10.03 -15.46 2.12
CA ARG A 110 -9.77 -15.11 3.52
C ARG A 110 -9.34 -13.66 3.62
N CYS A 111 -9.97 -12.91 4.51
CA CYS A 111 -9.46 -11.62 4.93
C CYS A 111 -8.28 -11.90 5.84
N TYR A 112 -7.08 -11.52 5.41
CA TYR A 112 -5.84 -11.87 6.10
C TYR A 112 -5.38 -10.74 7.04
N LEU A 113 -5.51 -9.50 6.58
CA LEU A 113 -5.05 -8.31 7.28
C LEU A 113 -6.01 -7.15 7.02
N VAL A 114 -6.23 -6.32 8.03
CA VAL A 114 -6.94 -5.04 7.90
C VAL A 114 -6.11 -3.96 8.61
N THR A 115 -5.90 -2.82 7.95
CA THR A 115 -5.21 -1.68 8.54
C THR A 115 -6.07 -0.96 9.59
N PRO A 116 -5.45 -0.19 10.50
CA PRO A 116 -6.17 0.87 11.22
C PRO A 116 -6.87 1.82 10.24
N PRO A 117 -7.92 2.52 10.69
CA PRO A 117 -8.54 3.56 9.87
C PRO A 117 -7.53 4.66 9.57
N ILE A 118 -7.54 5.16 8.33
CA ILE A 118 -6.76 6.34 7.94
C ILE A 118 -7.23 7.51 8.82
N PRO A 119 -6.32 8.19 9.55
CA PRO A 119 -6.70 9.29 10.42
C PRO A 119 -7.41 10.40 9.64
N GLY A 120 -8.57 10.80 10.15
CA GLY A 120 -9.33 11.91 9.58
C GLY A 120 -8.94 13.26 10.18
N ASP A 121 -9.36 14.32 9.49
CA ASP A 121 -9.27 15.67 10.04
C ASP A 121 -10.16 15.73 11.29
N SER A 122 -9.54 15.74 12.47
CA SER A 122 -10.24 15.86 13.74
C SER A 122 -11.15 17.09 13.69
N LYS A 123 -12.43 16.90 14.04
CA LYS A 123 -13.35 18.02 14.19
C LYS A 123 -12.81 18.99 15.25
N LEU A 124 -12.43 20.18 14.78
CA LEU A 124 -12.42 21.44 15.52
C LEU A 124 -11.52 21.47 16.78
N THR A 125 -10.24 21.80 16.60
CA THR A 125 -9.57 22.69 17.56
C THR A 125 -8.83 23.78 16.78
N VAL A 126 -9.36 25.00 16.89
CA VAL A 126 -8.77 26.29 16.51
C VAL A 126 -8.28 26.41 15.06
N ALA A 127 -9.02 27.23 14.29
CA ALA A 127 -8.72 27.67 12.93
C ALA A 127 -7.23 27.97 12.70
N THR A 128 -6.50 26.99 12.18
CA THR A 128 -5.13 27.19 11.69
C THR A 128 -5.06 26.51 10.32
N GLU A 129 -5.43 27.28 9.30
CA GLU A 129 -5.32 26.97 7.87
C GLU A 129 -6.07 25.71 7.37
N PRO A 130 -6.58 25.71 6.12
CA PRO A 130 -7.10 24.48 5.54
C PRO A 130 -5.93 23.53 5.41
N THR A 131 -5.84 22.51 6.27
CA THR A 131 -5.03 21.33 6.00
C THR A 131 -5.46 20.84 4.63
N ARG A 132 -4.64 21.11 3.59
CA ARG A 132 -4.82 20.53 2.26
C ARG A 132 -5.07 19.05 2.51
N HIS A 133 -6.17 18.55 1.94
CA HIS A 133 -6.72 17.23 2.22
C HIS A 133 -5.59 16.21 2.36
N ARG A 134 -5.58 15.46 3.47
CA ARG A 134 -4.73 14.29 3.72
C ARG A 134 -4.98 13.27 2.61
N ARG A 135 -4.33 13.47 1.46
CA ARG A 135 -4.49 12.64 0.27
C ARG A 135 -3.47 11.53 0.38
N VAL A 136 -3.96 10.30 0.32
CA VAL A 136 -3.08 9.14 0.25
C VAL A 136 -2.12 9.30 -0.93
N ARG A 137 -0.83 9.23 -0.62
CA ARG A 137 0.27 9.35 -1.59
C ARG A 137 0.67 7.99 -2.12
N GLU A 138 0.74 7.01 -1.23
CA GLU A 138 1.27 5.69 -1.52
C GLU A 138 0.64 4.62 -0.63
N VAL A 139 0.47 3.43 -1.20
CA VAL A 139 0.14 2.21 -0.48
C VAL A 139 1.21 1.17 -0.78
N ARG A 140 1.75 0.53 0.25
CA ARG A 140 2.79 -0.48 0.13
C ARG A 140 2.36 -1.78 0.79
N PHE A 141 2.53 -2.89 0.08
CA PHE A 141 2.30 -4.23 0.57
C PHE A 141 3.61 -5.01 0.63
N ARG A 142 3.78 -5.81 1.69
CA ARG A 142 4.81 -6.86 1.75
C ARG A 142 4.15 -8.16 2.13
N ILE A 143 4.25 -9.19 1.29
CA ILE A 143 3.56 -10.46 1.49
C ILE A 143 4.56 -11.60 1.33
N ARG A 144 4.64 -12.48 2.33
CA ARG A 144 5.46 -13.69 2.26
C ARG A 144 4.57 -14.90 2.07
N SER A 145 4.61 -15.51 0.88
CA SER A 145 3.69 -16.59 0.52
C SER A 145 4.26 -17.54 -0.53
N HIS A 146 3.53 -18.64 -0.77
CA HIS A 146 3.76 -19.53 -1.89
C HIS A 146 2.50 -20.30 -2.29
N ASP A 147 2.59 -20.95 -3.45
CA ASP A 147 1.56 -21.82 -4.01
C ASP A 147 1.71 -23.28 -3.51
N GLN A 148 0.78 -24.19 -3.76
CA GLN A 148 0.87 -25.58 -3.27
C GLN A 148 2.11 -26.36 -3.75
N GLY A 149 2.80 -25.88 -4.80
CA GLY A 149 4.03 -26.48 -5.28
C GLY A 149 3.91 -27.49 -6.42
N TRP A 150 2.71 -27.66 -6.99
CA TRP A 150 2.45 -28.55 -8.13
C TRP A 150 1.26 -28.04 -8.96
N GLY A 151 1.00 -28.65 -10.12
CA GLY A 151 -0.14 -28.31 -10.97
C GLY A 151 0.16 -27.22 -12.00
N GLY A 152 -0.90 -26.58 -12.51
CA GLY A 152 -0.85 -25.53 -13.52
C GLY A 152 -0.39 -26.01 -14.91
N ASP A 153 -0.51 -25.12 -15.89
CA ASP A 153 0.08 -25.31 -17.23
C ASP A 153 1.62 -25.41 -17.09
N ALA A 154 2.21 -26.41 -17.75
CA ALA A 154 3.65 -26.62 -17.80
C ALA A 154 4.41 -25.37 -18.29
N ASN A 155 3.81 -24.60 -19.21
CA ASN A 155 4.40 -23.37 -19.76
C ASN A 155 4.51 -22.24 -18.74
N HIS A 156 3.78 -22.31 -17.64
CA HIS A 156 3.71 -21.26 -16.63
C HIS A 156 4.40 -21.63 -15.31
N ARG A 157 4.90 -22.86 -15.17
CA ARG A 157 5.59 -23.32 -13.97
C ARG A 157 6.81 -22.46 -13.66
N GLY A 158 6.96 -22.07 -12.40
CA GLY A 158 8.06 -21.21 -11.95
C GLY A 158 7.90 -19.73 -12.32
N THR A 159 6.80 -19.36 -12.97
CA THR A 159 6.43 -17.96 -13.29
C THR A 159 5.24 -17.50 -12.45
N TYR A 160 4.89 -16.22 -12.52
CA TYR A 160 3.68 -15.67 -11.91
C TYR A 160 2.41 -15.86 -12.76
N ASN A 161 2.57 -16.28 -14.01
CA ASN A 161 1.46 -16.51 -14.94
C ASN A 161 0.74 -17.82 -14.59
N GLY A 162 -0.54 -17.93 -14.95
CA GLY A 162 -1.34 -19.14 -14.75
C GLY A 162 -1.58 -19.55 -13.29
N SER A 163 -1.22 -18.71 -12.33
CA SER A 163 -1.38 -19.00 -10.89
C SER A 163 -2.84 -18.87 -10.48
N SER A 164 -3.35 -19.84 -9.73
CA SER A 164 -4.69 -19.81 -9.14
C SER A 164 -4.67 -19.44 -7.65
N THR A 165 -3.55 -18.91 -7.15
CA THR A 165 -3.42 -18.34 -5.81
C THR A 165 -2.87 -16.91 -5.88
N TRP A 166 -3.55 -15.97 -5.23
CA TRP A 166 -3.20 -14.54 -5.30
C TRP A 166 -3.78 -13.74 -4.14
N PHE A 167 -3.49 -12.44 -4.15
CA PHE A 167 -3.94 -11.46 -3.17
C PHE A 167 -4.69 -10.30 -3.83
N GLU A 168 -5.72 -9.80 -3.16
CA GLU A 168 -6.48 -8.63 -3.56
C GLU A 168 -6.51 -7.59 -2.43
N ALA A 169 -6.52 -6.31 -2.79
CA ALA A 169 -6.74 -5.19 -1.90
C ALA A 169 -8.20 -4.74 -2.00
N VAL A 170 -8.82 -4.46 -0.85
CA VAL A 170 -10.20 -3.95 -0.77
C VAL A 170 -10.26 -2.78 0.21
N ILE A 171 -10.98 -1.73 -0.18
CA ILE A 171 -11.25 -0.57 0.68
C ILE A 171 -12.47 -0.89 1.54
N LEU A 172 -12.30 -0.83 2.85
CA LEU A 172 -13.39 -0.92 3.82
C LEU A 172 -13.75 0.50 4.26
N ARG A 173 -14.97 0.93 3.95
CA ARG A 173 -15.47 2.24 4.38
C ARG A 173 -15.57 2.33 5.91
N PRO A 174 -15.69 3.54 6.49
CA PRO A 174 -15.83 3.72 7.93
C PRO A 174 -17.00 2.91 8.48
N ALA A 175 -16.94 2.51 9.76
CA ALA A 175 -17.98 1.68 10.40
C ALA A 175 -19.38 2.33 10.36
N SER A 176 -19.47 3.66 10.30
CA SER A 176 -20.73 4.38 10.11
C SER A 176 -21.42 4.10 8.77
N GLU A 177 -20.66 3.65 7.76
CA GLU A 177 -21.16 3.31 6.43
C GLU A 177 -21.19 1.81 6.19
N LEU A 178 -20.14 1.10 6.64
CA LEU A 178 -20.01 -0.35 6.47
C LEU A 178 -20.86 -1.15 7.46
N GLY A 179 -21.28 -0.53 8.56
CA GLY A 179 -21.87 -1.21 9.71
C GLY A 179 -20.81 -1.98 10.51
N HIS A 180 -21.25 -3.08 11.13
CA HIS A 180 -20.43 -3.93 11.99
C HIS A 180 -20.39 -5.36 11.47
N PRO A 181 -19.61 -5.64 10.40
CA PRO A 181 -19.52 -7.00 9.87
C PRO A 181 -18.98 -7.96 10.94
N SER A 182 -19.67 -9.08 11.14
CA SER A 182 -19.33 -10.09 12.15
C SER A 182 -17.92 -10.66 11.99
N TRP A 183 -17.42 -10.71 10.76
CA TRP A 183 -16.07 -11.18 10.44
C TRP A 183 -14.97 -10.20 10.84
N TYR A 184 -15.28 -8.91 11.06
CA TYR A 184 -14.26 -7.89 11.33
C TYR A 184 -13.51 -8.13 12.64
N GLN A 185 -14.18 -8.51 13.72
CA GLN A 185 -13.49 -8.78 14.98
C GLN A 185 -12.56 -10.00 14.87
N ASN A 186 -12.98 -11.01 14.10
CA ASN A 186 -12.18 -12.20 13.85
C ASN A 186 -10.92 -11.86 13.05
N VAL A 187 -10.99 -10.93 12.08
CA VAL A 187 -9.82 -10.58 11.27
C VAL A 187 -8.72 -9.88 12.05
N LEU A 188 -9.07 -9.22 13.16
CA LEU A 188 -8.08 -8.57 14.01
C LEU A 188 -7.25 -9.61 14.75
N THR A 189 -7.86 -10.72 15.19
CA THR A 189 -7.17 -11.79 15.91
C THR A 189 -6.48 -12.79 14.97
N GLY A 190 -7.04 -13.07 13.78
CA GLY A 190 -6.42 -13.98 12.82
C GLY A 190 -7.07 -13.99 11.44
N PRO A 191 -6.46 -14.67 10.45
CA PRO A 191 -7.03 -14.79 9.12
C PRO A 191 -8.45 -15.37 9.17
N THR A 192 -9.41 -14.65 8.62
CA THR A 192 -10.84 -14.98 8.75
C THR A 192 -11.42 -15.36 7.41
N SER A 193 -12.13 -16.49 7.38
CA SER A 193 -12.87 -16.93 6.20
C SER A 193 -14.04 -15.98 5.92
N LEU A 194 -14.10 -15.47 4.71
CA LEU A 194 -15.19 -14.63 4.22
C LEU A 194 -16.23 -15.54 3.57
N LEU A 195 -16.98 -16.26 4.41
CA LEU A 195 -18.04 -17.16 3.96
C LEU A 195 -19.38 -16.42 3.97
N GLY A 196 -20.14 -16.56 2.88
CA GLY A 196 -21.52 -16.09 2.77
C GLY A 196 -21.72 -14.78 1.99
N PRO A 197 -22.97 -14.52 1.55
CA PRO A 197 -23.32 -13.37 0.71
C PRO A 197 -22.94 -12.03 1.35
N ASP A 198 -23.05 -11.90 2.68
CA ASP A 198 -22.69 -10.67 3.42
C ASP A 198 -21.21 -10.29 3.26
N ALA A 199 -20.30 -11.28 3.24
CA ALA A 199 -18.88 -11.03 3.14
C ALA A 199 -18.49 -10.55 1.73
N LEU A 200 -19.07 -11.16 0.69
CA LEU A 200 -18.88 -10.72 -0.70
C LEU A 200 -19.55 -9.36 -0.96
N GLN A 201 -20.73 -9.10 -0.39
CA GLN A 201 -21.42 -7.82 -0.52
C GLN A 201 -20.69 -6.69 0.21
N THR A 202 -20.06 -6.99 1.36
CA THR A 202 -19.19 -6.04 2.08
C THR A 202 -17.98 -5.65 1.21
N LEU A 203 -17.33 -6.60 0.55
CA LEU A 203 -16.16 -6.38 -0.31
C LEU A 203 -16.51 -5.82 -1.70
N SER A 204 -17.76 -6.03 -2.13
CA SER A 204 -18.28 -5.61 -3.43
C SER A 204 -19.25 -4.44 -3.30
N SER A 205 -19.29 -3.75 -2.15
CA SER A 205 -20.18 -2.61 -1.92
C SER A 205 -19.74 -1.43 -2.79
N SER A 206 -20.12 -1.53 -4.06
CA SER A 206 -20.36 -0.43 -4.97
C SER A 206 -21.29 0.53 -4.24
N SER A 207 -20.79 1.71 -3.89
CA SER A 207 -21.69 2.85 -3.75
C SER A 207 -22.59 2.86 -4.99
N LEU A 208 -23.91 2.92 -4.78
CA LEU A 208 -24.99 2.74 -5.75
C LEU A 208 -25.04 3.77 -6.91
N GLN A 209 -23.90 4.27 -7.38
CA GLN A 209 -23.81 5.36 -8.37
C GLN A 209 -22.65 5.28 -9.37
N ASP A 210 -21.82 4.23 -9.36
CA ASP A 210 -20.80 4.06 -10.42
C ASP A 210 -21.33 3.12 -11.52
N ASN A 211 -21.30 3.60 -12.76
CA ASN A 211 -21.56 2.82 -13.99
C ASN A 211 -20.47 1.77 -14.30
N ASP A 212 -19.57 1.51 -13.35
CA ASP A 212 -18.46 0.57 -13.49
C ASP A 212 -18.87 -0.78 -12.93
N ASP A 213 -19.15 -1.73 -13.83
CA ASP A 213 -19.67 -3.07 -13.54
C ASP A 213 -18.67 -3.97 -12.79
N GLN A 214 -17.45 -3.47 -12.55
CA GLN A 214 -16.41 -4.24 -11.84
C GLN A 214 -16.36 -3.96 -10.33
N PRO A 215 -16.32 -5.01 -9.49
CA PRO A 215 -16.17 -4.86 -8.05
C PRO A 215 -14.86 -4.13 -7.70
N ARG A 216 -14.89 -3.27 -6.67
CA ARG A 216 -13.76 -2.48 -6.16
C ARG A 216 -12.76 -3.36 -5.39
N ARG A 217 -12.14 -4.28 -6.11
CA ARG A 217 -11.08 -5.19 -5.65
C ARG A 217 -9.92 -5.04 -6.60
N TRP A 218 -8.73 -4.78 -6.08
CA TRP A 218 -7.52 -4.57 -6.88
C TRP A 218 -6.58 -5.74 -6.67
N HIS A 219 -6.07 -6.31 -7.76
CA HIS A 219 -5.11 -7.41 -7.67
C HIS A 219 -3.77 -6.87 -7.15
N ILE A 220 -3.25 -7.46 -6.08
CA ILE A 220 -1.94 -7.10 -5.50
C ILE A 220 -0.85 -7.89 -6.20
N GLN A 221 -0.90 -9.22 -6.08
CA GLN A 221 0.16 -10.12 -6.54
C GLN A 221 -0.36 -11.56 -6.58
N SER A 222 0.10 -12.34 -7.56
CA SER A 222 -0.08 -13.79 -7.62
C SER A 222 1.13 -14.53 -7.06
N ASN A 223 0.94 -15.72 -6.49
CA ASN A 223 2.07 -16.58 -6.15
C ASN A 223 2.68 -17.19 -7.41
N VAL A 224 3.92 -17.69 -7.30
CA VAL A 224 4.58 -18.42 -8.38
C VAL A 224 3.94 -19.79 -8.57
N THR A 225 3.47 -20.04 -9.79
CA THR A 225 2.78 -21.26 -10.18
C THR A 225 3.62 -22.50 -9.94
N ALA A 226 3.02 -23.48 -9.27
CA ALA A 226 3.63 -24.77 -8.96
C ALA A 226 4.95 -24.65 -8.18
N SER A 227 5.04 -23.66 -7.26
CA SER A 227 6.21 -23.50 -6.40
C SER A 227 5.83 -23.52 -4.91
N GLY A 228 6.41 -24.46 -4.16
CA GLY A 228 6.28 -24.56 -2.71
C GLY A 228 7.32 -23.75 -1.93
N LYS A 229 8.08 -22.88 -2.61
CA LYS A 229 9.12 -22.05 -1.98
C LYS A 229 8.52 -20.70 -1.60
N PHE A 230 8.56 -20.35 -0.31
CA PHE A 230 8.20 -19.01 0.16
C PHE A 230 8.98 -17.94 -0.60
N ARG A 231 8.26 -16.90 -1.03
CA ARG A 231 8.83 -15.69 -1.62
C ARG A 231 8.27 -14.47 -0.91
N ASP A 232 9.08 -13.43 -0.86
CA ASP A 232 8.68 -12.11 -0.41
C ASP A 232 8.26 -11.28 -1.63
N HIS A 233 7.03 -10.81 -1.60
CA HIS A 233 6.43 -9.95 -2.62
C HIS A 233 6.32 -8.54 -2.06
N VAL A 234 6.90 -7.56 -2.75
CA VAL A 234 6.79 -6.15 -2.40
C VAL A 234 6.08 -5.43 -3.54
N VAL A 235 4.93 -4.82 -3.24
CA VAL A 235 4.12 -4.09 -4.22
C VAL A 235 3.86 -2.70 -3.68
N THR A 236 4.14 -1.69 -4.51
CA THR A 236 3.94 -0.28 -4.16
C THR A 236 3.05 0.35 -5.20
N TRP A 237 2.00 1.03 -4.76
CA TRP A 237 1.10 1.80 -5.60
C TRP A 237 1.13 3.26 -5.18
N ARG A 238 1.26 4.17 -6.13
CA ARG A 238 1.31 5.61 -5.89
C ARG A 238 0.15 6.31 -6.56
N THR A 239 -0.20 7.47 -6.00
CA THR A 239 -1.23 8.34 -6.57
C THR A 239 -0.83 8.91 -7.94
N THR A 240 0.48 9.04 -8.17
CA THR A 240 1.09 9.56 -9.40
C THR A 240 1.27 8.51 -10.48
N ASP A 241 1.07 7.23 -10.17
CA ASP A 241 1.19 6.17 -11.18
C ASP A 241 0.09 6.34 -12.24
N GLU A 242 0.45 6.07 -13.49
CA GLU A 242 -0.46 6.13 -14.63
C GLU A 242 -0.97 4.73 -14.99
N ALA A 243 -2.12 4.68 -15.67
CA ALA A 243 -2.63 3.42 -16.19
C ALA A 243 -1.69 2.90 -17.29
N ASN A 244 -1.29 1.64 -17.19
CA ASN A 244 -0.57 0.94 -18.24
C ASN A 244 -1.58 0.23 -19.15
N PRO A 245 -1.81 0.69 -20.40
CA PRO A 245 -2.82 0.10 -21.29
C PRO A 245 -2.52 -1.35 -21.67
N GLU A 246 -1.26 -1.80 -21.58
CA GLU A 246 -0.87 -3.19 -21.90
C GLU A 246 -1.23 -4.15 -20.76
N GLU A 247 -1.06 -3.73 -19.51
CA GLU A 247 -1.50 -4.50 -18.33
C GLU A 247 -3.02 -4.54 -18.21
N GLU A 248 -3.69 -3.51 -18.71
CA GLU A 248 -5.15 -3.43 -18.77
C GLU A 248 -5.76 -4.55 -19.63
N GLN A 249 -5.02 -5.08 -20.62
CA GLN A 249 -5.52 -6.06 -21.58
C GLN A 249 -5.44 -7.52 -21.08
N LEU A 250 -4.72 -7.82 -19.98
CA LEU A 250 -4.62 -9.16 -19.40
C LEU A 250 -5.74 -9.44 -18.38
N TYR A 251 -6.98 -9.51 -18.86
CA TYR A 251 -8.13 -9.83 -18.00
C TYR A 251 -8.19 -11.32 -17.64
N ASP A 252 -7.69 -11.69 -16.47
CA ASP A 252 -8.22 -12.85 -15.74
C ASP A 252 -9.43 -12.38 -14.95
N ARG A 253 -10.65 -12.54 -15.49
CA ARG A 253 -11.92 -12.06 -14.89
C ARG A 253 -12.09 -12.48 -13.41
N ALA A 254 -11.40 -13.53 -12.96
CA ALA A 254 -11.46 -14.00 -11.58
C ALA A 254 -10.60 -13.16 -10.61
N LYS A 255 -9.52 -12.54 -11.11
CA LYS A 255 -8.60 -11.70 -10.34
C LYS A 255 -9.10 -10.26 -10.45
N GLY A 256 -9.17 -9.54 -9.33
CA GLY A 256 -9.59 -8.13 -9.32
C GLY A 256 -8.80 -7.24 -10.29
N ARG A 257 -9.06 -5.93 -10.28
CA ARG A 257 -8.45 -4.94 -11.18
C ARG A 257 -6.92 -5.04 -11.16
N MET A 258 -6.34 -5.58 -12.23
CA MET A 258 -4.88 -5.70 -12.43
C MET A 258 -4.32 -4.39 -12.99
N GLY A 259 -3.09 -4.02 -12.62
CA GLY A 259 -2.43 -2.80 -13.11
C GLY A 259 -3.07 -1.46 -12.68
N ARG A 260 -4.12 -1.50 -11.85
CA ARG A 260 -4.95 -0.35 -11.48
C ARG A 260 -4.78 0.09 -10.02
N GLY A 261 -3.62 -0.19 -9.43
CA GLY A 261 -3.33 0.15 -8.03
C GLY A 261 -3.49 1.63 -7.71
N HIS A 262 -3.16 2.51 -8.66
CA HIS A 262 -3.33 3.96 -8.53
C HIS A 262 -4.79 4.38 -8.30
N GLU A 263 -5.77 3.66 -8.87
CA GLU A 263 -7.19 3.91 -8.63
C GLU A 263 -7.57 3.66 -7.17
N LEU A 264 -7.02 2.62 -6.56
CA LEU A 264 -7.21 2.34 -5.13
C LEU A 264 -6.64 3.49 -4.30
N VAL A 265 -5.41 3.92 -4.58
CA VAL A 265 -4.75 5.01 -3.84
C VAL A 265 -5.59 6.29 -3.91
N ARG A 266 -6.09 6.64 -5.11
CA ARG A 266 -6.94 7.82 -5.33
C ARG A 266 -8.33 7.71 -4.69
N SER A 267 -8.80 6.48 -4.43
CA SER A 267 -10.14 6.19 -3.87
C SER A 267 -10.17 6.16 -2.35
N LEU A 268 -9.02 6.02 -1.69
CA LEU A 268 -8.89 6.02 -0.24
C LEU A 268 -9.16 7.41 0.34
N ARG A 269 -9.88 7.45 1.46
CA ARG A 269 -10.18 8.67 2.22
C ARG A 269 -10.02 8.45 3.72
N ALA A 270 -10.05 9.54 4.47
CA ALA A 270 -10.13 9.53 5.92
C ALA A 270 -11.21 8.55 6.45
N GLY A 271 -10.85 7.77 7.46
CA GLY A 271 -11.69 6.77 8.11
C GLY A 271 -11.79 5.42 7.39
N ASP A 272 -11.37 5.34 6.11
CA ASP A 272 -11.28 4.07 5.40
C ASP A 272 -10.20 3.17 6.02
N ARG A 273 -10.35 1.86 5.82
CA ARG A 273 -9.32 0.86 6.11
C ARG A 273 -9.00 0.10 4.84
N LEU A 274 -7.81 -0.48 4.80
CA LEU A 274 -7.37 -1.33 3.70
C LEU A 274 -7.32 -2.78 4.16
N ALA A 275 -7.94 -3.66 3.40
CA ALA A 275 -7.94 -5.10 3.65
C ALA A 275 -7.12 -5.86 2.60
N ILE A 276 -6.33 -6.85 3.04
CA ILE A 276 -5.68 -7.84 2.17
C ILE A 276 -6.52 -9.11 2.19
N ILE A 277 -6.97 -9.52 1.01
CA ILE A 277 -7.74 -10.75 0.78
C ILE A 277 -6.84 -11.78 0.12
N ALA A 278 -6.61 -12.92 0.77
CA ALA A 278 -5.87 -14.04 0.21
C ALA A 278 -6.84 -15.04 -0.44
N LYS A 279 -6.51 -15.49 -1.65
CA LYS A 279 -7.40 -16.31 -2.48
C LYS A 279 -6.70 -17.57 -3.02
N ALA A 280 -7.50 -18.62 -3.17
CA ALA A 280 -7.19 -19.85 -3.89
C ALA A 280 -8.45 -20.24 -4.70
N LEU A 281 -8.36 -20.27 -6.03
CA LEU A 281 -9.53 -20.39 -6.89
C LEU A 281 -9.92 -21.83 -7.19
N LEU A 282 -8.95 -22.68 -7.51
CA LEU A 282 -9.23 -24.02 -8.03
C LEU A 282 -9.18 -25.07 -6.91
N PRO A 283 -10.01 -26.12 -6.98
CA PRO A 283 -9.91 -27.25 -6.06
C PRO A 283 -8.49 -27.84 -6.07
N GLY A 284 -7.97 -28.15 -4.88
CA GLY A 284 -6.61 -28.67 -4.70
C GLY A 284 -5.50 -27.61 -4.71
N TRP A 285 -5.80 -26.36 -5.10
CA TRP A 285 -4.85 -25.26 -4.97
C TRP A 285 -4.87 -24.70 -3.55
N VAL A 286 -3.68 -24.33 -3.07
CA VAL A 286 -3.47 -23.87 -1.70
C VAL A 286 -2.57 -22.65 -1.69
N ASN A 287 -3.08 -21.53 -1.19
CA ASN A 287 -2.28 -20.34 -0.94
C ASN A 287 -1.72 -20.40 0.48
N HIS A 288 -0.42 -20.60 0.62
CA HIS A 288 0.28 -20.60 1.89
C HIS A 288 0.83 -19.20 2.17
N VAL A 289 0.37 -18.57 3.26
CA VAL A 289 0.77 -17.21 3.64
C VAL A 289 1.45 -17.27 5.00
N ALA A 290 2.70 -16.82 5.08
CA ALA A 290 3.46 -16.76 6.33
C ALA A 290 3.28 -15.41 7.04
N SER A 291 3.29 -14.32 6.27
CA SER A 291 3.11 -12.96 6.81
C SER A 291 2.63 -11.98 5.76
N ALA A 292 2.00 -10.90 6.18
CA ALA A 292 1.71 -9.75 5.34
C ALA A 292 1.78 -8.44 6.12
N SER A 293 2.20 -7.36 5.46
CA SER A 293 1.98 -5.98 5.89
C SER A 293 1.30 -5.15 4.82
N ALA A 294 0.58 -4.13 5.26
CA ALA A 294 0.10 -3.03 4.45
C ALA A 294 0.44 -1.71 5.14
N GLU A 295 0.93 -0.76 4.37
CA GLU A 295 1.28 0.59 4.82
C GLU A 295 0.60 1.60 3.90
N ILE A 296 0.04 2.66 4.48
CA ILE A 296 -0.66 3.73 3.77
C ILE A 296 -0.01 5.04 4.19
N PHE A 297 0.62 5.73 3.23
CA PHE A 297 1.28 7.03 3.41
C PHE A 297 0.34 8.15 2.91
N TYR A 298 0.19 9.22 3.69
CA TYR A 298 -0.81 10.28 3.43
C TYR A 298 -0.35 11.67 3.87
#